data_AF-A0A961YU30-F1
#
_entry.id   AF-A0A961YU30-F1
#
_cell.length_a   1.000
_cell.length_b   1.000
_cell.length_c   1.000
_cell.angle_alpha   90.00
_cell.angle_beta   90.00
_cell.angle_gamma   90.00
#
_symmetry.space_group_name_H-M   'P 1'
#
loop_
_entity.id
_entity.type
_entity.pdbx_description
1 polymer ?
#
loop_
_entity_poly.entity_id
_entity_poly.type
_entity_poly.pdbx_seq_one_letter_code
_entity_poly.pdbx_strand_id
1 'polypeptide(L)'
;HKLAFLDEMAIWLTGAETDRKAVLVGDLNIAPLENDVWSHKQLLRIVSHTPVETERMEQVRAAGGWVDAMRRFVPPEEKLYTWWSYRAPNWATADKGRRLDHVWVTPHLAGRLEGTEVIRATRGWKQPSDHVPVIARISTG
;
A
#
# COMPACT_ATOMS: atom_id res chain seq x y z
N HIS A 1 -13.63 13.10 -5.18
CA HIS A 1 -12.23 13.59 -5.16
C HIS A 1 -11.23 12.42 -5.22
N LYS A 2 -11.27 11.41 -4.33
CA LYS A 2 -10.35 10.24 -4.39
C LYS A 2 -10.38 9.48 -5.73
N LEU A 3 -11.55 9.11 -6.25
CA LEU A 3 -11.63 8.39 -7.52
C LEU A 3 -11.11 9.21 -8.72
N ALA A 4 -11.39 10.52 -8.73
CA ALA A 4 -10.84 11.43 -9.74
C ALA A 4 -9.30 11.50 -9.66
N PHE A 5 -8.74 11.50 -8.45
CA PHE A 5 -7.30 11.41 -8.25
C PHE A 5 -6.73 10.09 -8.79
N LEU A 6 -7.41 8.95 -8.60
CA LEU A 6 -7.00 7.69 -9.23
C LEU A 6 -7.06 7.75 -10.76
N ASP A 7 -8.03 8.47 -11.33
CA ASP A 7 -8.14 8.66 -12.78
C ASP A 7 -6.98 9.51 -13.32
N GLU A 8 -6.59 10.56 -12.59
CA GLU A 8 -5.40 11.36 -12.90
C GLU A 8 -4.11 10.56 -12.74
N MET A 9 -4.00 9.76 -11.67
CA MET A 9 -2.90 8.82 -11.48
C MET A 9 -2.81 7.83 -12.64
N ALA A 10 -3.93 7.32 -13.16
CA ALA A 10 -3.95 6.40 -14.30
C ALA A 10 -3.23 6.98 -15.53
N ILE A 11 -3.41 8.28 -15.78
CA ILE A 11 -2.78 8.98 -16.91
C ILE A 11 -1.27 9.07 -16.71
N TRP A 12 -0.84 9.49 -15.51
CA TRP A 12 0.58 9.64 -15.20
C TRP A 12 1.32 8.31 -15.12
N LEU A 13 0.67 7.30 -14.53
CA LEU A 13 1.24 6.00 -14.23
C LEU A 13 1.12 5.00 -15.38
N THR A 14 0.69 5.43 -16.56
CA THR A 14 0.75 4.64 -17.80
C THR A 14 1.54 5.33 -18.92
N GLY A 15 2.05 6.55 -18.67
CA GLY A 15 2.87 7.31 -19.63
C GLY A 15 4.36 7.00 -19.53
N ALA A 16 5.21 7.84 -20.14
CA ALA A 16 6.67 7.64 -20.23
C ALA A 16 7.40 7.48 -18.87
N GLU A 17 6.74 7.79 -17.76
CA GLU A 17 7.22 7.54 -16.40
C GLU A 17 7.41 6.05 -16.08
N THR A 18 6.62 5.17 -16.71
CA THR A 18 6.73 3.71 -16.51
C THR A 18 7.87 3.08 -17.31
N ASP A 19 8.33 3.74 -18.37
CA ASP A 19 9.43 3.27 -19.25
C ASP A 19 10.82 3.50 -18.65
N ARG A 20 10.89 4.14 -17.47
CA ARG A 20 12.15 4.41 -16.75
C ARG A 20 12.17 3.74 -15.39
N LYS A 21 13.33 3.77 -14.74
CA LYS A 21 13.46 3.36 -13.33
C LYS A 21 12.71 4.38 -12.47
N ALA A 22 11.56 4.00 -11.94
CA ALA A 22 10.74 4.87 -11.10
C ALA A 22 10.15 4.12 -9.91
N VAL A 23 9.94 4.87 -8.83
CA VAL A 23 9.31 4.40 -7.60
C VAL A 23 8.15 5.34 -7.30
N LEU A 24 6.95 4.79 -7.15
CA LEU A 24 5.83 5.48 -6.52
C LEU A 24 5.80 5.09 -5.05
N VAL A 25 5.79 6.09 -4.17
CA VAL A 25 5.75 5.88 -2.72
C VAL A 25 4.78 6.87 -2.08
N GLY A 26 3.94 6.38 -1.18
CA GLY A 26 3.08 7.25 -0.37
C GLY A 26 1.85 6.55 0.22
N ASP A 27 1.12 7.29 1.04
CA ASP A 27 -0.23 6.93 1.49
C ASP A 27 -1.23 7.21 0.37
N LEU A 28 -1.69 6.14 -0.28
CA LEU A 28 -2.75 6.22 -1.30
C LEU A 28 -4.14 6.04 -0.71
N ASN A 29 -4.21 5.81 0.61
CA ASN A 29 -5.44 5.71 1.38
C ASN A 29 -6.41 4.64 0.87
N ILE A 30 -5.87 3.54 0.32
CA ILE A 30 -6.61 2.38 -0.18
C ILE A 30 -5.81 1.13 0.19
N ALA A 31 -6.52 0.11 0.65
CA ALA A 31 -6.02 -1.23 0.94
C ALA A 31 -6.58 -2.18 -0.13
N PRO A 32 -5.83 -2.53 -1.19
CA PRO A 32 -6.37 -3.22 -2.36
C PRO A 32 -6.88 -4.64 -2.09
N LEU A 33 -6.17 -5.42 -1.28
CA LEU A 33 -6.41 -6.85 -1.14
C LEU A 33 -7.17 -7.20 0.14
N GLU A 34 -7.82 -8.36 0.17
CA GLU A 34 -8.55 -8.87 1.34
C GLU A 34 -7.68 -8.92 2.61
N ASN A 35 -6.39 -9.25 2.47
CA ASN A 35 -5.45 -9.28 3.58
C ASN A 35 -4.62 -8.00 3.75
N ASP A 36 -4.95 -6.94 3.02
CA ASP A 36 -4.50 -5.58 3.33
C ASP A 36 -5.33 -4.94 4.45
N VAL A 37 -6.37 -5.62 4.94
CA VAL A 37 -7.20 -5.15 6.04
C VAL A 37 -7.51 -6.23 7.08
N TRP A 38 -7.82 -5.81 8.30
CA TRP A 38 -8.16 -6.73 9.39
C TRP A 38 -9.43 -7.56 9.16
N SER A 39 -10.43 -7.03 8.45
CA SER A 39 -11.63 -7.78 8.06
C SER A 39 -12.18 -7.27 6.74
N HIS A 40 -11.93 -8.02 5.66
CA HIS A 40 -12.42 -7.70 4.32
C HIS A 40 -13.94 -7.51 4.31
N LYS A 41 -14.69 -8.52 4.78
CA LYS A 41 -16.16 -8.49 4.82
C LYS A 41 -16.73 -7.26 5.55
N GLN A 42 -16.15 -6.85 6.68
CA GLN A 42 -16.66 -5.70 7.44
C GLN A 42 -16.27 -4.35 6.83
N LEU A 43 -15.26 -4.32 5.96
CA LEU A 43 -14.71 -3.08 5.41
C LEU A 43 -15.13 -2.81 3.96
N LEU A 44 -15.85 -3.72 3.29
CA LEU A 44 -16.36 -3.54 1.92
C LEU A 44 -17.19 -2.26 1.70
N ARG A 45 -17.73 -1.65 2.77
CA ARG A 45 -18.50 -0.40 2.72
C ARG A 45 -17.78 0.77 3.38
N ILE A 46 -16.51 0.59 3.76
CA ILE A 46 -15.72 1.59 4.47
C ILE A 46 -14.69 2.15 3.50
N VAL A 47 -14.64 3.48 3.43
CA VAL A 47 -13.63 4.22 2.66
C VAL A 47 -12.24 3.66 2.96
N SER A 48 -11.44 3.51 1.90
CA SER A 48 -10.16 2.81 1.80
C SER A 48 -10.23 1.32 1.44
N HIS A 49 -11.42 0.71 1.38
CA HIS A 49 -11.55 -0.72 1.05
C HIS A 49 -12.88 -1.06 0.35
N THR A 50 -13.51 -0.06 -0.27
CA THR A 50 -14.69 -0.34 -1.09
C THR A 50 -14.28 -1.02 -2.42
N PRO A 51 -15.13 -1.87 -3.02
CA PRO A 51 -14.84 -2.48 -4.32
C PRO A 51 -14.43 -1.46 -5.38
N VAL A 52 -15.14 -0.33 -5.49
CA VAL A 52 -14.80 0.71 -6.47
C VAL A 52 -13.42 1.34 -6.24
N GLU A 53 -12.97 1.51 -5.00
CA GLU A 53 -11.63 2.03 -4.69
C GLU A 53 -10.55 0.99 -5.01
N THR A 54 -10.75 -0.25 -4.55
CA THR A 54 -9.77 -1.34 -4.68
C THR A 54 -9.60 -1.79 -6.14
N GLU A 55 -10.71 -1.99 -6.85
CA GLU A 55 -10.71 -2.36 -8.27
C GLU A 55 -10.06 -1.27 -9.12
N ARG A 56 -10.40 0.01 -8.89
CA ARG A 56 -9.81 1.12 -9.65
C ARG A 56 -8.32 1.25 -9.39
N MET A 57 -7.87 1.12 -8.15
CA MET A 57 -6.45 1.18 -7.81
C MET A 57 -5.66 0.03 -8.46
N GLU A 58 -6.19 -1.18 -8.44
CA GLU A 58 -5.56 -2.32 -9.11
C GLU A 58 -5.54 -2.17 -10.63
N GLN A 59 -6.58 -1.59 -11.23
CA GLN A 59 -6.58 -1.24 -12.66
C GLN A 59 -5.46 -0.25 -12.99
N VAL A 60 -5.29 0.81 -12.19
CA VAL A 60 -4.20 1.79 -12.35
C VAL A 60 -2.83 1.12 -12.25
N ARG A 61 -2.62 0.32 -11.21
CA ARG A 61 -1.37 -0.41 -10.97
C ARG A 61 -1.04 -1.35 -12.14
N ALA A 62 -2.02 -2.15 -12.55
CA ALA A 62 -1.86 -3.15 -13.59
C ALA A 62 -1.65 -2.52 -14.98
N ALA A 63 -2.39 -1.47 -15.32
CA ALA A 63 -2.26 -0.78 -16.60
C ALA A 63 -0.85 -0.20 -16.81
N GLY A 64 -0.22 0.30 -15.73
CA GLY A 64 1.15 0.81 -15.77
C GLY A 64 2.24 -0.25 -15.62
N GLY A 65 1.89 -1.53 -15.45
CA GLY A 65 2.84 -2.60 -15.20
C GLY A 65 3.59 -2.47 -13.86
N TRP A 66 3.05 -1.73 -12.90
CA TRP A 66 3.69 -1.48 -11.61
C TRP A 66 3.75 -2.74 -10.74
N VAL A 67 4.92 -2.98 -10.16
CA VAL A 67 5.15 -4.07 -9.19
C VAL A 67 4.99 -3.52 -7.78
N ASP A 68 4.06 -4.08 -7.02
CA ASP A 68 3.93 -3.80 -5.58
C ASP A 68 5.09 -4.44 -4.82
N ALA A 69 6.01 -3.61 -4.31
CA ALA A 69 7.22 -4.07 -3.65
C ALA A 69 6.92 -4.85 -2.37
N MET A 70 5.86 -4.51 -1.63
CA MET A 70 5.52 -5.22 -0.40
C MET A 70 4.92 -6.59 -0.72
N ARG A 71 4.00 -6.65 -1.68
CA ARG A 71 3.38 -7.91 -2.13
C ARG A 71 4.31 -8.81 -2.96
N ARG A 72 5.48 -8.31 -3.35
CA ARG A 72 6.58 -9.13 -3.88
C ARG A 72 7.17 -10.07 -2.82
N PHE A 73 7.17 -9.66 -1.54
CA PHE A 73 7.80 -10.40 -0.43
C PHE A 73 6.79 -10.96 0.58
N VAL A 74 5.58 -10.40 0.65
CA VAL A 74 4.50 -10.86 1.54
C VAL A 74 3.33 -11.38 0.69
N PRO A 75 3.08 -12.70 0.66
CA PRO A 75 2.00 -13.30 -0.12
C PRO A 75 0.63 -12.65 0.16
N PRO A 76 -0.27 -12.53 -0.83
CA PRO A 76 -1.57 -11.88 -0.68
C PRO A 76 -2.50 -12.58 0.34
N GLU A 77 -2.21 -13.81 0.74
CA GLU A 77 -2.90 -14.56 1.78
C GLU A 77 -2.53 -14.09 3.20
N GLU A 78 -1.40 -13.39 3.34
CA GLU A 78 -0.90 -12.91 4.63
C GLU A 78 -1.32 -11.48 4.94
N LYS A 79 -1.64 -11.23 6.22
CA LYS A 79 -2.01 -9.91 6.72
C LYS A 79 -0.82 -8.97 6.67
N LEU A 80 -1.04 -7.79 6.12
CA LEU A 80 -0.04 -6.73 6.01
C LEU A 80 -0.72 -5.40 6.29
N TYR A 81 -0.22 -4.64 7.27
CA TYR A 81 -0.81 -3.37 7.70
C TYR A 81 0.27 -2.30 7.86
N THR A 82 -0.07 -1.06 7.58
CA THR A 82 0.79 0.11 7.78
C THR A 82 0.10 1.19 8.62
N TRP A 83 -1.19 1.01 8.92
CA TRP A 83 -2.02 2.00 9.61
C TRP A 83 -2.94 1.37 10.68
N TRP A 84 -3.11 2.06 11.82
CA TRP A 84 -4.06 1.71 12.89
C TRP A 84 -4.70 2.95 13.52
N SER A 85 -6.04 2.98 13.54
CA SER A 85 -6.84 4.08 14.09
C SER A 85 -6.49 4.45 15.54
N TYR A 86 -6.42 5.75 15.83
CA TYR A 86 -6.36 6.27 17.20
C TYR A 86 -7.57 5.92 18.07
N ARG A 87 -8.70 5.49 17.48
CA ARG A 87 -9.91 5.15 18.23
C ARG A 87 -9.81 3.82 18.99
N ALA A 88 -8.82 2.99 18.66
CA ALA A 88 -8.58 1.72 19.36
C ALA A 88 -7.66 1.99 20.57
N PRO A 89 -8.13 1.80 21.82
CA PRO A 89 -7.33 2.08 23.01
C PRO A 89 -6.05 1.24 23.10
N ASN A 90 -6.12 0.00 22.61
CA ASN A 90 -4.97 -0.90 22.50
C ASN A 90 -4.88 -1.44 21.06
N TRP A 91 -4.12 -0.71 20.23
CA TRP A 91 -3.94 -1.06 18.82
C TRP A 91 -3.27 -2.43 18.64
N ALA A 92 -2.37 -2.81 19.56
CA ALA A 92 -1.57 -4.02 19.44
C ALA A 92 -2.40 -5.29 19.69
N THR A 93 -3.30 -5.28 20.67
CA THR A 93 -4.15 -6.44 20.98
C THR A 93 -5.35 -6.56 20.04
N ALA A 94 -5.93 -5.44 19.61
CA ALA A 94 -7.05 -5.46 18.67
C ALA A 94 -6.59 -5.78 17.24
N ASP A 95 -5.39 -5.34 16.88
CA ASP A 95 -4.75 -5.45 15.57
C ASP A 95 -5.66 -5.18 14.36
N LYS A 96 -6.52 -4.17 14.50
CA LYS A 96 -7.46 -3.76 13.44
C LYS A 96 -6.80 -2.82 12.43
N GLY A 97 -5.75 -3.31 11.78
CA GLY A 97 -4.93 -2.53 10.85
C GLY A 97 -5.47 -2.48 9.40
N ARG A 98 -4.86 -1.59 8.61
CA ARG A 98 -5.01 -1.49 7.14
C ARG A 98 -3.65 -1.19 6.51
N ARG A 99 -3.36 -1.67 5.30
CA ARG A 99 -2.22 -1.21 4.49
C ARG A 99 -2.67 -0.08 3.58
N LEU A 100 -2.31 1.13 3.94
CA LEU A 100 -2.66 2.35 3.21
C LEU A 100 -1.46 2.96 2.49
N ASP A 101 -0.26 2.60 2.94
CA ASP A 101 1.02 3.06 2.40
C ASP A 101 1.53 2.06 1.36
N HIS A 102 1.96 2.57 0.21
CA HIS A 102 2.37 1.78 -0.95
C HIS A 102 3.79 2.12 -1.37
N VAL A 103 4.52 1.09 -1.82
CA VAL A 103 5.76 1.23 -2.58
C VAL A 103 5.59 0.42 -3.85
N TRP A 104 5.44 1.10 -4.98
CA TRP A 104 5.37 0.48 -6.29
C TRP A 104 6.61 0.82 -7.09
N VAL A 105 7.12 -0.14 -7.85
CA VAL A 105 8.29 0.03 -8.70
C VAL A 105 7.98 -0.36 -10.13
N THR A 106 8.63 0.29 -11.09
CA THR A 106 8.54 -0.13 -12.49
C THR A 106 9.19 -1.51 -12.70
N PRO A 107 8.83 -2.27 -13.75
CA PRO A 107 9.46 -3.56 -14.06
C PRO A 107 10.99 -3.50 -14.14
N HIS A 108 11.53 -2.36 -14.60
CA HIS A 108 12.97 -2.08 -14.68
C HIS A 108 13.70 -2.06 -13.33
N LEU A 109 12.96 -1.85 -12.22
CA LEU A 109 13.47 -1.90 -10.85
C LEU A 109 13.05 -3.16 -10.08
N ALA A 110 12.04 -3.89 -10.55
CA ALA A 110 11.48 -5.03 -9.83
C ALA A 110 12.52 -6.12 -9.50
N GLY A 111 13.45 -6.40 -10.43
CA GLY A 111 14.54 -7.36 -10.24
C GLY A 111 15.64 -6.89 -9.27
N ARG A 112 15.60 -5.64 -8.80
CA ARG A 112 16.56 -5.04 -7.86
C ARG A 112 16.00 -4.89 -6.45
N LEU A 113 14.75 -5.28 -6.23
CA LEU A 113 14.15 -5.32 -4.90
C LEU A 113 14.86 -6.39 -4.06
N GLU A 114 15.41 -5.98 -2.92
CA GLU A 114 16.11 -6.89 -1.99
C GLU A 114 15.24 -7.24 -0.78
N GLY A 115 14.27 -6.39 -0.44
CA GLY A 115 13.33 -6.66 0.65
C GLY A 115 12.45 -5.47 0.97
N THR A 116 11.43 -5.73 1.79
CA THR A 116 10.62 -4.69 2.42
C THR A 116 10.48 -4.92 3.92
N GLU A 117 10.23 -3.86 4.68
CA GLU A 117 10.03 -3.92 6.12
C GLU A 117 9.00 -2.89 6.56
N VAL A 118 8.01 -3.33 7.33
CA VAL A 118 7.05 -2.44 8.00
C VAL A 118 7.49 -2.27 9.44
N ILE A 119 7.83 -1.05 9.85
CA ILE A 119 8.37 -0.77 11.18
C ILE A 119 7.24 -0.63 12.21
N ARG A 120 6.46 -1.71 12.37
CA ARG A 120 5.25 -1.76 13.22
C ARG A 120 5.49 -1.28 14.65
N ALA A 121 6.70 -1.49 15.18
CA ALA A 121 7.07 -1.05 16.52
C ALA A 121 6.92 0.46 16.74
N THR A 122 7.02 1.30 15.70
CA THR A 122 6.86 2.76 15.85
C THR A 122 5.45 3.16 16.26
N ARG A 123 4.43 2.34 15.99
CA ARG A 123 3.04 2.59 16.42
C ARG A 123 2.89 2.61 17.94
N GLY A 124 3.82 1.98 18.67
CA GLY A 124 3.86 1.93 20.12
C GLY A 124 4.67 3.06 20.78
N TRP A 125 5.24 3.99 20.01
CA TRP A 125 6.02 5.10 20.56
C TRP A 125 5.14 6.14 21.27
N LYS A 126 5.76 7.08 21.99
CA LYS A 126 5.07 8.22 22.59
C LYS A 126 4.63 9.18 21.48
N GLN A 127 3.34 9.50 21.42
CA GLN A 127 2.74 10.35 20.37
C GLN A 127 3.08 9.86 18.94
N PRO A 128 2.76 8.60 18.62
CA PRO A 128 3.10 8.02 17.33
C PRO A 128 2.12 8.53 16.26
N SER A 129 2.54 8.46 14.99
CA SER A 129 1.59 8.47 13.88
C SER A 129 0.66 7.24 13.96
N ASP A 130 -0.51 7.33 13.34
CA ASP A 130 -1.38 6.19 13.08
C ASP A 130 -0.86 5.33 11.92
N HIS A 131 0.05 5.89 11.11
CA HIS A 131 0.88 5.16 10.14
C HIS A 131 2.22 4.72 10.75
N VAL A 132 2.80 3.65 10.20
CA VAL A 132 4.18 3.22 10.48
C VAL A 132 5.04 3.27 9.22
N PRO A 133 6.35 3.54 9.34
CA PRO A 133 7.24 3.56 8.19
C PRO A 133 7.26 2.24 7.42
N VAL A 134 7.31 2.34 6.10
CA VAL A 134 7.61 1.23 5.19
C VAL A 134 8.98 1.49 4.57
N ILE A 135 9.86 0.50 4.67
CA ILE A 135 11.19 0.51 4.05
C ILE A 135 11.16 -0.45 2.87
N ALA A 136 11.63 0.00 1.71
CA ALA A 136 11.96 -0.87 0.57
C ALA A 136 13.45 -0.72 0.26
N ARG A 137 14.16 -1.84 0.15
CA ARG A 137 15.59 -1.88 -0.19
C ARG A 137 15.73 -2.19 -1.68
N ILE A 138 16.41 -1.30 -2.41
CA ILE A 138 16.60 -1.39 -3.86
C ILE A 138 18.09 -1.29 -4.17
N SER A 139 18.64 -2.29 -4.86
CA SER A 139 20.04 -2.28 -5.28
C SER A 139 20.30 -1.27 -6.40
N THR A 140 21.28 -0.39 -6.22
CA THR A 140 21.64 0.63 -7.22
C THR A 140 22.53 0.09 -8.35
N GLY A 141 23.14 -1.09 -8.15
CA GLY A 141 24.24 -1.57 -8.98
C GLY A 141 25.53 -0.82 -8.69
#